data_AF-A0A0T6AMF3-F1
#
_entry.id   AF-A0A0T6AMF3-F1
#
_cell.length_a   1.000
_cell.length_b   1.000
_cell.length_c   1.000
_cell.angle_alpha   90.00
_cell.angle_beta   90.00
_cell.angle_gamma   90.00
#
_symmetry.space_group_name_H-M   'P 1'
#
loop_
_entity.id
_entity.type
_entity.pdbx_description
1 polymer ?
#
loop_
_entity_poly.entity_id
_entity_poly.type
_entity_poly.pdbx_seq_one_letter_code
_entity_poly.pdbx_strand_id
1 'polypeptide(L)'
;MHRPDLPLIPGGTARLGLGLWNSLPATLLVEFGLFAIGIVLYASSTVARDTVGRYAFWAFVAGLGLLYLAATFGPPPPSTTTLAATGLGGWLLALWAYWIDRHRGVAPRTPAA
;
A
#
# COMPACT_ATOMS: atom_id res chain seq x y z
N MET A 1 2.18 3.68 -12.04
CA MET A 1 2.17 3.34 -13.47
C MET A 1 2.07 4.61 -14.30
N HIS A 2 3.11 5.45 -14.19
CA HIS A 2 3.04 6.83 -14.63
C HIS A 2 2.77 6.97 -16.14
N ARG A 3 2.33 8.17 -16.53
CA ARG A 3 2.52 8.65 -17.89
C ARG A 3 4.02 8.60 -18.23
N PRO A 4 4.43 8.65 -19.50
CA PRO A 4 5.83 8.72 -19.84
C PRO A 4 6.40 10.09 -19.40
N ASP A 5 6.79 10.20 -18.13
CA ASP A 5 7.31 11.40 -17.48
C ASP A 5 8.69 11.19 -16.86
N LEU A 6 9.11 9.93 -16.61
CA LEU A 6 10.42 9.58 -16.08
C LEU A 6 11.45 9.26 -17.19
N PRO A 7 12.52 10.06 -17.36
CA PRO A 7 13.67 9.69 -18.17
C PRO A 7 14.50 8.62 -17.44
N LEU A 8 14.80 7.50 -18.10
CA LEU A 8 15.58 6.42 -17.49
C LEU A 8 17.07 6.75 -17.33
N ILE A 9 17.58 7.67 -18.15
CA ILE A 9 18.98 8.11 -18.12
C ILE A 9 19.03 9.64 -18.02
N PRO A 10 20.00 10.21 -17.28
CA PRO A 10 20.22 11.65 -17.26
C PRO A 10 20.41 12.18 -18.70
N GLY A 11 19.56 13.10 -19.14
CA GLY A 11 19.58 13.66 -20.50
C GLY A 11 18.90 12.83 -21.60
N GLY A 12 18.28 11.69 -21.26
CA GLY A 12 17.55 10.86 -22.23
C GLY A 12 16.19 11.43 -22.62
N THR A 13 15.82 11.24 -23.89
CA THR A 13 14.50 11.65 -24.43
C THR A 13 13.43 10.58 -24.28
N ALA A 14 13.82 9.31 -24.07
CA ALA A 14 12.90 8.21 -23.86
C ALA A 14 12.30 8.30 -22.45
N ARG A 15 11.00 8.59 -22.40
CA ARG A 15 10.19 8.51 -21.18
C ARG A 15 9.43 7.18 -21.23
N LEU A 16 9.56 6.35 -20.20
CA LEU A 16 8.84 5.08 -20.13
C LEU A 16 7.74 5.17 -19.09
N GLY A 17 6.56 4.66 -19.45
CA GLY A 17 5.42 4.54 -18.56
C GLY A 17 4.43 3.55 -19.15
N LEU A 18 3.84 2.71 -18.30
CA LEU A 18 2.82 1.75 -18.75
C LEU A 18 1.51 2.44 -19.18
N GLY A 19 1.38 3.76 -19.01
CA GLY A 19 0.25 4.56 -19.49
C GLY A 19 -1.08 4.28 -18.78
N LEU A 20 -1.09 3.40 -17.77
CA LEU A 20 -2.30 2.93 -17.09
C LEU A 20 -3.05 4.05 -16.36
N TRP A 21 -2.36 5.13 -15.98
CA TRP A 21 -2.98 6.34 -15.41
C TRP A 21 -3.93 7.08 -16.36
N ASN A 22 -3.92 6.77 -17.67
CA ASN A 22 -4.94 7.27 -18.58
C ASN A 22 -6.31 6.57 -18.40
N SER A 23 -6.37 5.46 -17.67
CA SER A 23 -7.59 4.71 -17.39
C SER A 23 -7.71 4.46 -15.89
N LEU A 24 -8.63 5.19 -15.25
CA LEU A 24 -8.93 5.02 -13.83
C LEU A 24 -9.32 3.56 -13.50
N PRO A 25 -10.21 2.87 -14.27
CA PRO A 25 -10.52 1.47 -14.00
C PRO A 25 -9.31 0.55 -14.07
N ALA A 26 -8.41 0.76 -15.04
CA ALA A 26 -7.22 -0.08 -15.20
C ALA A 26 -6.20 0.17 -14.06
N THR A 27 -6.05 1.42 -13.63
CA THR A 27 -5.22 1.79 -12.47
C THR A 27 -5.74 1.12 -11.20
N LEU A 28 -7.03 1.28 -10.90
CA LEU A 28 -7.66 0.68 -9.72
C LEU A 28 -7.53 -0.84 -9.73
N LEU A 29 -7.79 -1.48 -10.88
CA LEU A 29 -7.70 -2.94 -10.99
C LEU A 29 -6.31 -3.46 -10.65
N VAL A 30 -5.26 -2.84 -11.18
CA VAL A 30 -3.89 -3.31 -10.91
C VAL A 30 -3.46 -2.97 -9.49
N GLU A 31 -3.72 -1.75 -9.01
CA GLU A 31 -3.28 -1.32 -7.69
C GLU A 31 -4.00 -2.09 -6.57
N PHE A 32 -5.32 -2.27 -6.65
CA PHE A 32 -6.04 -3.13 -5.72
C PHE A 32 -5.73 -4.62 -5.91
N GLY A 33 -5.39 -5.06 -7.12
CA GLY A 33 -4.92 -6.42 -7.36
C GLY A 33 -3.61 -6.72 -6.63
N LEU A 34 -2.63 -5.82 -6.73
CA LEU A 34 -1.36 -5.92 -5.99
C LEU A 34 -1.58 -5.82 -4.48
N PHE A 35 -2.48 -4.94 -4.03
CA PHE A 35 -2.84 -4.83 -2.62
C PHE A 35 -3.45 -6.13 -2.09
N ALA A 36 -4.38 -6.73 -2.82
CA ALA A 36 -5.00 -8.02 -2.48
C ALA A 36 -3.96 -9.15 -2.44
N ILE A 37 -3.04 -9.20 -3.41
CA ILE A 37 -1.93 -10.17 -3.40
C ILE A 37 -1.08 -10.00 -2.15
N GLY A 38 -0.72 -8.76 -1.78
CA GLY A 38 0.03 -8.48 -0.55
C GLY A 38 -0.69 -8.95 0.72
N ILE A 39 -2.00 -8.71 0.81
CA ILE A 39 -2.85 -9.19 1.92
C ILE A 39 -2.80 -10.73 2.00
N VAL A 40 -3.00 -11.42 0.87
CA VAL A 40 -3.00 -12.89 0.81
C VAL A 40 -1.63 -13.45 1.21
N LEU A 41 -0.54 -12.90 0.67
CA LEU A 41 0.82 -13.34 1.01
C LEU A 41 1.12 -13.15 2.49
N TYR A 42 0.79 -12.00 3.07
CA TYR A 42 1.04 -11.72 4.47
C TYR A 42 0.15 -12.56 5.40
N ALA A 43 -1.15 -12.68 5.09
CA ALA A 43 -2.10 -13.43 5.92
C ALA A 43 -1.88 -14.95 5.85
N SER A 44 -1.37 -15.49 4.74
CA SER A 44 -1.03 -16.91 4.61
C SER A 44 0.33 -17.26 5.26
N SER A 45 1.24 -16.30 5.34
CA SER A 45 2.57 -16.50 5.94
C SER A 45 2.64 -16.17 7.43
N THR A 46 1.59 -15.54 7.99
CA THR A 46 1.58 -15.12 9.40
C THR A 46 0.30 -15.53 10.14
N VAL A 47 0.44 -15.83 11.44
CA VAL A 47 -0.67 -16.11 12.36
C VAL A 47 -0.67 -15.09 13.49
N ALA A 48 -1.86 -14.69 13.95
CA ALA A 48 -2.00 -13.82 15.12
C ALA A 48 -1.60 -14.57 16.40
N ARG A 49 -0.79 -13.93 17.25
CA ARG A 49 -0.39 -14.48 18.56
C ARG A 49 -1.38 -14.12 19.68
N ASP A 50 -2.17 -13.08 19.46
CA ASP A 50 -3.16 -12.58 20.40
C ASP A 50 -4.33 -11.88 19.66
N THR A 51 -5.29 -11.38 20.44
CA THR A 51 -6.46 -10.66 19.94
C THR A 51 -6.08 -9.38 19.19
N VAL A 52 -4.98 -8.72 19.59
CA VAL A 52 -4.49 -7.51 18.93
C VAL A 52 -4.03 -7.85 17.51
N GLY A 53 -3.17 -8.85 17.34
CA GLY A 53 -2.68 -9.30 16.04
C GLY A 53 -3.79 -9.79 15.10
N ARG A 54 -4.93 -10.23 15.66
CA ARG A 54 -6.12 -10.61 14.89
C ARG A 54 -6.83 -9.41 14.28
N TYR A 55 -7.04 -8.35 15.05
CA TYR A 55 -7.83 -7.19 14.59
C TYR A 55 -6.99 -6.06 14.00
N ALA A 56 -5.79 -5.80 14.54
CA ALA A 56 -4.94 -4.69 14.10
C ALA A 56 -4.53 -4.81 12.63
N PHE A 57 -4.26 -6.02 12.15
CA PHE A 57 -3.96 -6.26 10.73
C PHE A 57 -5.13 -5.89 9.82
N TRP A 58 -6.35 -6.34 10.13
CA TRP A 58 -7.51 -6.03 9.29
C TRP A 58 -7.93 -4.56 9.38
N ALA A 59 -7.77 -3.94 10.56
CA ALA A 59 -7.95 -2.49 10.71
C ALA A 59 -6.94 -1.71 9.85
N PHE A 60 -5.69 -2.16 9.79
CA PHE A 60 -4.67 -1.57 8.93
C PHE A 60 -4.99 -1.74 7.45
N VAL A 61 -5.41 -2.94 7.02
CA VAL A 61 -5.86 -3.20 5.63
C VAL A 61 -7.03 -2.29 5.24
N ALA A 62 -8.07 -2.20 6.08
CA ALA A 62 -9.20 -1.32 5.84
C ALA A 62 -8.78 0.16 5.83
N GLY A 63 -7.91 0.56 6.74
CA GLY A 63 -7.36 1.92 6.83
C GLY A 63 -6.58 2.30 5.57
N LEU A 64 -5.69 1.43 5.08
CA LEU A 64 -4.94 1.64 3.84
C LEU A 64 -5.88 1.78 2.63
N GLY A 65 -6.88 0.90 2.51
CA GLY A 65 -7.88 0.99 1.45
C GLY A 65 -8.65 2.30 1.49
N LEU A 66 -9.10 2.73 2.67
CA LEU A 66 -9.81 3.99 2.85
C LEU A 66 -8.94 5.21 2.55
N LEU A 67 -7.69 5.21 3.03
CA LEU A 67 -6.72 6.28 2.75
C LEU A 67 -6.41 6.39 1.26
N TYR A 68 -6.27 5.26 0.57
CA TYR A 68 -6.10 5.22 -0.87
C TYR A 68 -7.30 5.85 -1.61
N LEU A 69 -8.52 5.45 -1.24
CA LEU A 69 -9.73 6.01 -1.85
C LEU A 69 -9.86 7.51 -1.55
N ALA A 70 -9.55 7.94 -0.32
CA ALA A 70 -9.53 9.35 0.06
C ALA A 70 -8.48 10.14 -0.73
N ALA A 71 -7.29 9.58 -0.95
CA ALA A 71 -6.25 10.21 -1.77
C ALA A 71 -6.63 10.28 -3.26
N THR A 72 -7.41 9.31 -3.76
CA THR A 72 -7.81 9.22 -5.17
C THR A 72 -8.99 10.13 -5.51
N PHE A 73 -10.00 10.19 -4.62
CA PHE A 73 -11.25 10.90 -4.87
C PHE A 73 -11.43 12.17 -4.03
N GLY A 74 -10.57 12.39 -3.04
CA GLY A 74 -10.60 13.58 -2.20
C GLY A 74 -10.02 14.82 -2.90
N PRO A 75 -10.29 16.01 -2.36
CA PRO A 75 -9.70 17.24 -2.87
C PRO A 75 -8.18 17.22 -2.66
N PRO A 76 -7.40 17.84 -3.57
CA PRO A 76 -5.97 17.99 -3.37
C PRO A 76 -5.68 18.78 -2.08
N PRO A 77 -4.52 18.57 -1.44
CA PRO A 77 -4.14 19.34 -0.26
C PRO A 77 -4.19 20.85 -0.54
N PRO A 78 -4.81 21.65 0.34
CA PRO A 78 -5.03 23.08 0.11
C PRO A 78 -3.76 23.93 0.23
N SER A 79 -2.66 23.34 0.72
CA SER A 79 -1.37 24.02 0.88
C SER A 79 -0.20 23.03 0.84
N THR A 80 1.00 23.54 0.56
CA THR A 80 2.26 22.78 0.63
C THR A 80 2.54 22.28 2.04
N THR A 81 2.19 23.05 3.07
CA THR A 81 2.31 22.64 4.47
C THR A 81 1.43 21.43 4.77
N THR A 82 0.18 21.41 4.27
CA THR A 82 -0.72 20.25 4.44
C THR A 82 -0.15 19.02 3.72
N LEU A 83 0.36 19.19 2.50
CA LEU A 83 1.00 18.10 1.75
C LEU A 83 2.23 17.54 2.49
N ALA A 84 3.08 18.40 3.04
CA ALA A 84 4.25 17.97 3.80
C ALA A 84 3.83 17.25 5.09
N ALA A 85 2.86 17.78 5.82
CA ALA A 85 2.35 17.19 7.05
C ALA A 85 1.73 15.80 6.81
N THR A 86 0.91 15.63 5.77
CA THR A 86 0.31 14.33 5.44
C THR A 86 1.37 13.34 4.94
N GLY A 87 2.33 13.78 4.12
CA GLY A 87 3.45 12.96 3.68
C GLY A 87 4.30 12.45 4.85
N LEU A 88 4.65 13.31 5.80
CA LEU A 88 5.35 12.93 7.02
C LEU A 88 4.50 12.06 7.95
N GLY A 89 3.21 12.37 8.07
CA GLY A 89 2.25 11.57 8.83
C GLY A 89 2.13 10.13 8.34
N GLY A 90 2.45 9.86 7.06
CA GLY A 90 2.52 8.52 6.50
C GLY A 90 3.46 7.58 7.26
N TRP A 91 4.48 8.09 7.96
CA TRP A 91 5.35 7.26 8.82
C TRP A 91 4.62 6.55 9.95
N LEU A 92 3.46 7.05 10.38
CA LEU A 92 2.61 6.38 11.36
C LEU A 92 2.13 5.02 10.86
N LEU A 93 1.92 4.85 9.55
CA LEU A 93 1.55 3.58 8.95
C LEU A 93 2.67 2.55 9.07
N ALA A 94 3.93 2.97 8.91
CA ALA A 94 5.08 2.10 9.08
C ALA A 94 5.24 1.67 10.56
N LEU A 95 5.06 2.60 11.50
CA LEU A 95 5.06 2.28 12.93
C LEU A 95 3.92 1.31 13.30
N TRP A 96 2.73 1.50 12.72
CA TRP A 96 1.59 0.60 12.91
C TRP A 96 1.89 -0.78 12.34
N ALA A 97 2.43 -0.88 11.12
CA ALA A 97 2.83 -2.15 10.52
C ALA A 97 3.86 -2.89 11.38
N TYR A 98 4.90 -2.20 11.85
CA TYR A 98 5.89 -2.77 12.77
C TYR A 98 5.23 -3.29 14.06
N TRP A 99 4.31 -2.53 14.65
CA TRP A 99 3.59 -2.96 15.84
C TRP A 99 2.73 -4.20 15.57
N ILE A 100 2.04 -4.28 14.43
CA ILE A 100 1.27 -5.48 14.01
C ILE A 100 2.18 -6.70 13.95
N ASP A 101 3.38 -6.57 13.37
CA ASP A 101 4.35 -7.67 13.28
C ASP A 101 4.79 -8.18 14.66
N ARG A 102 4.81 -7.34 15.69
CA ARG A 102 5.10 -7.80 17.07
C ARG A 102 4.00 -8.72 17.60
N HIS A 103 2.76 -8.53 17.15
CA HIS A 103 1.59 -9.31 17.53
C HIS A 103 1.27 -10.47 16.57
N ARG A 104 2.05 -10.65 15.51
CA ARG A 104 1.94 -11.75 14.56
C ARG A 104 3.23 -12.56 14.48
N GLY A 105 3.12 -13.84 14.17
CA GLY A 105 4.25 -14.75 14.03
C GLY A 105 4.20 -15.48 12.70
N VAL A 106 5.31 -16.09 12.30
CA VAL A 106 5.35 -16.94 11.10
C VAL A 106 4.38 -18.10 11.27
N ALA A 107 3.56 -18.35 10.27
CA ALA A 107 2.64 -19.49 10.25
C ALA A 107 3.44 -20.81 10.24
N PRO A 108 3.03 -21.84 10.99
CA PRO A 108 3.67 -23.15 10.93
C PRO A 108 3.62 -23.70 9.49
N ARG A 109 4.75 -24.15 8.96
CA ARG A 109 4.77 -24.87 7.68
C ARG A 109 4.16 -26.26 7.93
N THR A 110 3.00 -26.54 7.38
CA THR A 110 2.53 -27.92 7.27
C THR A 110 3.47 -28.64 6.29
N PRO A 111 4.16 -29.72 6.70
CA PRO A 111 4.95 -30.51 5.75
C PRO A 111 4.04 -31.04 4.65
N ALA A 112 4.46 -30.94 3.40
CA ALA A 112 3.77 -31.61 2.30
C ALA A 112 3.82 -33.12 2.56
N ALA A 113 2.64 -33.75 2.59
CA ALA A 113 2.48 -35.20 2.73
C ALA A 113 2.86 -35.93 1.44
#